data_AF-A0A955WU12-F1
#
_entry.id   AF-A0A955WU12-F1
#
_cell.length_a   1.000
_cell.length_b   1.000
_cell.length_c   1.000
_cell.angle_alpha   90.00
_cell.angle_beta   90.00
_cell.angle_gamma   90.00
#
_symmetry.space_group_name_H-M   'P 1'
#
loop_
_entity.id
_entity.type
_entity.pdbx_description
1 polymer ?
#
loop_
_entity_poly.entity_id
_entity_poly.type
_entity_poly.pdbx_seq_one_letter_code
_entity_poly.pdbx_strand_id
1 'polypeptide(L)'
;MLVVGLVVACASAVGIPARAAVGAQVAADEPQYLLTAGALYHRHDLDIGPDLRAETYRAYHRAELPQQTAVLPNGQRLSPHDPLLPLVLAVPFGIGGWVGAKLALSALAGVLAAVLVWTAVVRFRVPLGPAGTVVAGFG
;
A
#
# COMPACT_ATOMS: atom_id res chain seq x y z
N MET A 1 -14.07 19.00 -3.43
CA MET A 1 -13.62 17.92 -2.51
C MET A 1 -13.46 16.62 -3.26
N LEU A 2 -14.54 16.03 -3.80
CA LEU A 2 -14.46 14.80 -4.60
C LEU A 2 -13.55 14.94 -5.83
N VAL A 3 -13.63 16.07 -6.55
CA VAL A 3 -12.74 16.34 -7.69
C VAL A 3 -11.26 16.32 -7.27
N VAL A 4 -10.93 16.91 -6.12
CA VAL A 4 -9.55 16.87 -5.58
C VAL A 4 -9.16 15.43 -5.27
N GLY A 5 -10.04 14.67 -4.59
CA GLY A 5 -9.79 13.26 -4.32
C GLY A 5 -9.57 12.42 -5.57
N LEU A 6 -10.37 12.64 -6.62
CA LEU A 6 -10.19 11.97 -7.91
C LEU A 6 -8.87 12.34 -8.58
N VAL A 7 -8.49 13.62 -8.56
CA VAL A 7 -7.19 14.07 -9.08
C VAL A 7 -6.04 13.36 -8.36
N VAL A 8 -6.05 13.35 -7.03
CA VAL A 8 -5.01 12.68 -6.22
C VAL A 8 -4.96 11.17 -6.50
N ALA A 9 -6.12 10.50 -6.54
CA ALA A 9 -6.18 9.06 -6.84
C ALA A 9 -5.66 8.74 -8.25
N CYS A 10 -6.07 9.50 -9.26
CA CYS A 10 -5.60 9.31 -10.63
C CYS A 10 -4.10 9.61 -10.75
N ALA A 11 -3.62 10.71 -10.17
CA ALA A 11 -2.20 11.06 -10.19
C ALA A 11 -1.34 9.99 -9.51
N SER A 12 -1.78 9.47 -8.36
CA SER A 12 -1.13 8.35 -7.66
C SER A 12 -1.10 7.09 -8.52
N ALA A 13 -2.21 6.78 -9.20
CA ALA A 13 -2.34 5.57 -10.02
C ALA A 13 -1.45 5.59 -11.28
N VAL A 14 -1.16 6.78 -11.84
CA VAL A 14 -0.26 6.91 -13.01
C VAL A 14 1.13 6.34 -12.73
N GLY A 15 1.60 6.39 -11.47
CA GLY A 15 2.90 5.85 -11.07
C GLY A 15 2.98 4.33 -10.95
N ILE A 16 1.85 3.61 -10.96
CA ILE A 16 1.81 2.16 -10.69
C ILE A 16 2.69 1.33 -11.64
N PRO A 17 2.75 1.60 -12.95
CA PRO A 17 3.61 0.83 -13.85
C PRO A 17 5.10 1.14 -13.71
N ALA A 18 5.45 2.20 -12.98
CA ALA A 18 6.83 2.66 -12.84
C ALA A 18 7.61 1.72 -11.92
N ARG A 19 8.85 1.42 -12.30
CA ARG A 19 9.73 0.59 -11.48
C ARG A 19 10.25 1.39 -10.30
N ALA A 20 10.02 0.90 -9.08
CA ALA A 20 10.53 1.50 -7.86
C ALA A 20 12.02 1.21 -7.62
N ALA A 21 12.56 0.11 -8.19
CA ALA A 21 13.99 -0.21 -8.15
C ALA A 21 14.42 -1.03 -9.39
N VAL A 22 15.73 -1.25 -9.56
CA VAL A 22 16.27 -2.07 -10.66
C VAL A 22 15.67 -3.47 -10.62
N GLY A 23 14.79 -3.76 -11.58
CA GLY A 23 14.11 -5.05 -11.69
C GLY A 23 12.95 -5.26 -10.71
N ALA A 24 12.47 -4.24 -10.01
CA ALA A 24 11.36 -4.37 -9.06
C ALA A 24 10.30 -3.27 -9.23
N GLN A 25 9.03 -3.67 -9.14
CA GLN A 25 7.87 -2.76 -9.15
C GLN A 25 7.63 -2.15 -7.78
N VAL A 26 8.10 -2.83 -6.74
CA VAL A 26 8.02 -2.40 -5.34
C VAL A 26 9.42 -2.36 -4.73
N ALA A 27 9.65 -1.46 -3.78
CA ALA A 27 10.97 -1.22 -3.20
C ALA A 27 10.95 -1.13 -1.66
N ALA A 28 12.15 -1.16 -1.06
CA ALA A 28 12.34 -1.11 0.39
C ALA A 28 11.48 -2.18 1.10
N ASP A 29 10.60 -1.74 2.00
CA ASP A 29 9.78 -2.62 2.83
C ASP A 29 8.46 -3.04 2.15
N GLU A 30 8.13 -2.48 0.97
CA GLU A 30 6.90 -2.80 0.25
C GLU A 30 6.70 -4.30 -0.03
N PRO A 31 7.73 -5.08 -0.44
CA PRO A 31 7.58 -6.53 -0.59
C PRO A 31 7.14 -7.22 0.70
N GLN A 32 7.63 -6.79 1.87
CA GLN A 32 7.28 -7.39 3.16
C GLN A 32 5.80 -7.15 3.49
N TYR A 33 5.29 -5.94 3.23
CA TYR A 33 3.86 -5.65 3.41
C TYR A 33 2.97 -6.51 2.50
N LEU A 34 3.39 -6.72 1.24
CA LEU A 34 2.64 -7.55 0.29
C LEU A 34 2.68 -9.04 0.64
N LEU A 35 3.81 -9.55 1.15
CA LEU A 35 3.92 -10.91 1.67
C LEU A 35 2.93 -11.14 2.83
N THR A 36 2.89 -10.22 3.79
CA THR A 36 1.94 -10.31 4.91
C THR A 36 0.48 -10.17 4.43
N ALA A 37 0.20 -9.30 3.46
CA ALA A 37 -1.13 -9.18 2.87
C ALA A 37 -1.58 -10.49 2.18
N GLY A 38 -0.66 -11.16 1.47
CA GLY A 38 -0.89 -12.47 0.88
C GLY A 38 -1.16 -13.56 1.92
N ALA A 39 -0.35 -13.62 2.98
CA ALA A 39 -0.57 -14.56 4.10
C ALA A 39 -1.95 -14.35 4.74
N LEU A 40 -2.32 -13.09 5.01
CA LEU A 40 -3.62 -12.73 5.57
C LEU A 40 -4.78 -13.12 4.65
N TYR A 41 -4.65 -12.93 3.33
CA TYR A 41 -5.72 -13.27 2.39
C TYR A 41 -5.86 -14.78 2.17
N HIS A 42 -4.74 -15.49 2.01
CA HIS A 42 -4.77 -16.91 1.64
C HIS A 42 -4.88 -17.86 2.83
N ARG A 43 -4.39 -17.46 4.01
CA ARG A 43 -4.25 -18.33 5.19
C ARG A 43 -4.77 -17.75 6.49
N HIS A 44 -5.15 -16.46 6.50
CA HIS A 44 -5.66 -15.77 7.68
C HIS A 44 -4.66 -15.79 8.87
N ASP A 45 -3.36 -15.80 8.56
CA ASP A 45 -2.27 -15.74 9.53
C ASP A 45 -1.24 -14.66 9.14
N LEU A 46 -0.22 -14.49 9.97
CA LEU A 46 0.87 -13.53 9.75
C LEU A 46 2.19 -14.22 9.36
N ASP A 47 2.21 -15.55 9.25
CA ASP A 47 3.43 -16.31 8.95
C ASP A 47 3.74 -16.21 7.46
N ILE A 48 4.77 -15.45 7.09
CA ILE A 48 5.21 -15.29 5.69
C ILE A 48 6.26 -16.32 5.28
N GLY A 49 6.65 -17.24 6.17
CA GLY A 49 7.65 -18.27 5.90
C GLY A 49 7.37 -19.14 4.67
N PRO A 50 6.12 -19.64 4.46
CA PRO A 50 5.77 -20.37 3.25
C PRO A 50 5.97 -19.56 1.97
N ASP A 51 5.55 -18.29 1.96
CA ASP A 51 5.66 -17.40 0.81
C ASP A 51 7.11 -17.04 0.47
N LEU A 52 7.95 -16.85 1.50
CA LEU A 52 9.39 -16.63 1.33
C LEU A 52 10.07 -17.86 0.71
N ARG A 53 9.73 -19.07 1.15
CA ARG A 53 10.28 -20.32 0.58
C ARG A 53 9.83 -20.55 -0.85
N ALA A 54 8.59 -20.19 -1.16
CA ALA A 54 8.02 -20.29 -2.51
C ALA A 54 8.41 -19.10 -3.41
N GLU A 55 9.16 -18.13 -2.88
CA GLU A 55 9.60 -16.92 -3.59
C GLU A 55 8.45 -16.15 -4.28
N THR A 56 7.27 -16.11 -3.67
CA THR A 56 6.09 -15.47 -4.29
C THR A 56 6.30 -13.98 -4.57
N TYR A 57 7.21 -13.34 -3.82
CA TYR A 57 7.62 -11.95 -4.00
C TYR A 57 8.27 -11.66 -5.36
N ARG A 58 8.83 -12.67 -6.04
CA ARG A 58 9.50 -12.49 -7.35
C ARG A 58 8.55 -11.98 -8.43
N ALA A 59 7.24 -12.14 -8.26
CA ALA A 59 6.23 -11.58 -9.15
C ALA A 59 6.27 -10.04 -9.22
N TYR A 60 6.78 -9.37 -8.18
CA TYR A 60 6.82 -7.91 -8.08
C TYR A 60 8.18 -7.34 -7.64
N HIS A 61 9.09 -8.17 -7.12
CA HIS A 61 10.42 -7.78 -6.67
C HIS A 61 11.45 -8.86 -7.05
N ARG A 62 12.20 -8.65 -8.14
CA ARG A 62 13.13 -9.68 -8.65
C ARG A 62 14.43 -9.79 -7.88
N ALA A 63 14.84 -8.80 -7.10
CA ALA A 63 16.03 -8.88 -6.27
C ALA A 63 15.78 -9.78 -5.05
N GLU A 64 16.85 -10.27 -4.42
CA GLU A 64 16.71 -10.98 -3.15
C GLU A 64 16.25 -10.02 -2.05
N LEU A 65 15.33 -10.50 -1.21
CA LEU A 65 14.88 -9.72 -0.07
C LEU A 65 15.90 -9.80 1.06
N PRO A 66 16.22 -8.67 1.72
CA PRO A 66 16.99 -8.71 2.95
C PRO A 66 16.21 -9.51 4.01
N GLN A 67 16.93 -10.32 4.79
CA GLN A 67 16.32 -11.08 5.88
C GLN A 67 16.00 -10.13 7.04
N GLN A 68 14.75 -9.68 7.10
CA GLN A 68 14.25 -8.78 8.16
C GLN A 68 13.22 -9.47 9.09
N THR A 69 12.89 -10.75 8.84
CA THR A 69 11.83 -11.46 9.57
C THR A 69 12.23 -11.84 11.00
N ALA A 70 11.32 -11.64 11.95
CA ALA A 70 11.43 -12.25 13.27
C ALA A 70 11.04 -13.74 13.20
N VAL A 71 11.86 -14.61 13.78
CA VAL A 71 11.57 -16.04 13.89
C VAL A 71 11.07 -16.33 15.30
N LEU A 72 9.85 -16.86 15.41
CA LEU A 72 9.25 -17.20 16.70
C LEU A 72 9.72 -18.57 17.19
N PRO A 73 9.57 -18.91 18.49
CA PRO A 73 9.94 -20.22 19.03
C PRO A 73 9.27 -21.41 18.33
N ASN A 74 8.10 -21.20 17.73
CA ASN A 74 7.35 -22.20 16.96
C ASN A 74 7.80 -22.29 15.48
N GLY A 75 8.84 -21.54 15.08
CA GLY A 75 9.38 -21.53 13.72
C GLY A 75 8.67 -20.60 12.73
N GLN A 76 7.59 -19.91 13.13
CA GLN A 76 6.91 -18.92 12.28
C GLN A 76 7.84 -17.75 11.95
N ARG A 77 7.72 -17.22 10.74
CA ARG A 77 8.47 -16.05 10.27
C ARG A 77 7.50 -14.90 10.11
N LEU A 78 7.59 -13.92 10.99
CA LEU A 78 6.78 -12.71 10.91
C LEU A 78 7.57 -11.57 10.27
N SER A 79 6.87 -10.78 9.46
CA SER A 79 7.36 -9.46 9.06
C SER A 79 7.54 -8.58 10.33
N PRO A 80 8.61 -7.78 10.42
CA PRO A 80 8.83 -6.90 11.57
C PRO A 80 7.89 -5.68 11.58
N HIS A 81 7.14 -5.45 10.50
CA HIS A 81 6.27 -4.28 10.33
C HIS A 81 4.85 -4.52 10.86
N ASP A 82 4.20 -3.44 11.30
CA ASP A 82 2.83 -3.48 11.80
C ASP A 82 1.84 -4.04 10.77
N PRO A 83 0.94 -4.96 11.16
CA PRO A 83 0.08 -5.69 10.22
C PRO A 83 -1.16 -4.90 9.78
N LEU A 84 -1.37 -3.68 10.26
CA LEU A 84 -2.57 -2.90 9.92
C LEU A 84 -2.64 -2.56 8.43
N LEU A 85 -1.54 -2.12 7.84
CA LEU A 85 -1.49 -1.86 6.40
C LEU A 85 -1.68 -3.15 5.59
N PRO A 86 -0.95 -4.26 5.87
CA PRO A 86 -1.23 -5.56 5.26
C PRO A 86 -2.68 -6.01 5.36
N LEU A 87 -3.34 -5.77 6.50
CA LEU A 87 -4.74 -6.12 6.70
C LEU A 87 -5.66 -5.34 5.75
N VAL A 88 -5.43 -4.03 5.60
CA VAL A 88 -6.14 -3.19 4.63
C VAL A 88 -5.89 -3.66 3.19
N LEU A 89 -4.67 -4.14 2.90
CA LEU A 89 -4.26 -4.58 1.58
C LEU A 89 -4.59 -6.04 1.25
N ALA A 90 -5.00 -6.86 2.23
CA ALA A 90 -5.17 -8.30 2.05
C ALA A 90 -6.14 -8.64 0.90
N VAL A 91 -7.33 -8.05 0.91
CA VAL A 91 -8.35 -8.27 -0.13
C VAL A 91 -7.92 -7.75 -1.51
N PRO A 92 -7.50 -6.47 -1.68
CA PRO A 92 -7.09 -5.99 -2.99
C PRO A 92 -5.85 -6.70 -3.52
N PHE A 93 -4.92 -7.10 -2.66
CA PHE A 93 -3.77 -7.93 -3.06
C PHE A 93 -4.21 -9.34 -3.49
N GLY A 94 -5.10 -9.98 -2.74
CA GLY A 94 -5.60 -11.31 -3.05
C GLY A 94 -6.29 -11.41 -4.40
N ILE A 95 -6.99 -10.36 -4.82
CA ILE A 95 -7.73 -10.31 -6.08
C ILE A 95 -6.86 -9.83 -7.25
N GLY A 96 -6.05 -8.78 -7.02
CA GLY A 96 -5.33 -8.06 -8.08
C GLY A 96 -3.81 -8.09 -7.97
N GLY A 97 -3.25 -8.88 -7.06
CA GLY A 97 -1.83 -8.89 -6.73
C GLY A 97 -1.33 -7.52 -6.28
N TRP A 98 -0.04 -7.26 -6.55
CA TRP A 98 0.59 -5.98 -6.20
C TRP A 98 -0.07 -4.76 -6.88
N VAL A 99 -0.63 -4.95 -8.09
CA VAL A 99 -1.36 -3.88 -8.80
C VAL A 99 -2.64 -3.53 -8.05
N GLY A 100 -3.40 -4.54 -7.63
CA GLY A 100 -4.60 -4.35 -6.81
C GLY A 100 -4.29 -3.60 -5.52
N ALA A 101 -3.20 -3.96 -4.84
CA ALA A 101 -2.75 -3.26 -3.64
C ALA A 101 -2.41 -1.77 -3.91
N LYS A 102 -1.67 -1.46 -4.99
CA LYS A 102 -1.33 -0.07 -5.35
C LYS A 102 -2.55 0.75 -5.79
N LEU A 103 -3.52 0.13 -6.48
CA LEU A 103 -4.79 0.77 -6.82
C LEU A 103 -5.60 1.09 -5.57
N ALA A 104 -5.65 0.18 -4.59
CA ALA A 104 -6.32 0.43 -3.31
C ALA A 104 -5.67 1.59 -2.54
N LEU A 105 -4.32 1.66 -2.52
CA LEU A 105 -3.60 2.79 -1.93
C LEU A 105 -3.89 4.11 -2.66
N SER A 106 -3.95 4.10 -3.99
CA SER A 106 -4.28 5.28 -4.80
C SER A 106 -5.70 5.77 -4.50
N ALA A 107 -6.66 4.85 -4.40
CA ALA A 107 -8.03 5.18 -4.02
C ALA A 107 -8.11 5.74 -2.59
N LEU A 108 -7.40 5.12 -1.63
CA LEU A 108 -7.35 5.58 -0.25
C LEU A 108 -6.76 6.99 -0.15
N ALA A 109 -5.68 7.29 -0.87
CA ALA A 109 -5.11 8.63 -0.96
C ALA A 109 -6.14 9.65 -1.46
N GLY A 110 -6.90 9.32 -2.51
CA GLY A 110 -7.98 10.18 -3.00
C GLY A 110 -9.11 10.41 -2.00
N VAL A 111 -9.54 9.36 -1.30
CA VAL A 111 -10.56 9.48 -0.24
C VAL A 111 -10.06 10.38 0.89
N LEU A 112 -8.84 10.17 1.37
CA LEU A 112 -8.23 10.97 2.43
C LEU A 112 -8.06 12.43 2.00
N ALA A 113 -7.65 12.69 0.74
CA ALA A 113 -7.57 14.03 0.19
C ALA A 113 -8.96 14.72 0.16
N ALA A 114 -10.01 14.02 -0.27
CA ALA A 114 -11.36 14.56 -0.27
C ALA A 114 -11.85 14.89 1.15
N VAL A 115 -11.60 14.00 2.12
CA VAL A 115 -11.94 14.19 3.54
C VAL A 115 -11.14 15.32 4.16
N LEU A 116 -9.87 15.50 3.80
CA LEU A 116 -9.03 16.58 4.28
C LEU A 116 -9.56 17.93 3.80
N VAL A 117 -9.87 18.07 2.50
CA VAL A 117 -10.49 19.30 1.96
C VAL A 117 -11.86 19.53 2.62
N TRP A 118 -12.66 18.48 2.80
CA TRP A 118 -13.94 18.57 3.49
C TRP A 118 -13.79 19.11 4.91
N THR A 119 -12.85 18.57 5.66
CA THR A 119 -12.58 19.00 7.03
C THR A 119 -12.09 20.45 7.06
N ALA A 120 -11.15 20.83 6.21
CA ALA A 120 -10.65 22.19 6.13
C ALA A 120 -11.77 23.22 5.86
N VAL A 121 -12.63 22.94 4.89
CA VAL A 121 -13.69 23.87 4.47
C VAL A 121 -14.88 23.86 5.44
N VAL A 122 -15.36 22.69 5.84
CA VAL A 122 -16.60 22.56 6.63
C VAL A 122 -16.32 22.81 8.11
N ARG A 123 -15.29 22.18 8.66
CA ARG A 123 -14.98 22.25 10.10
C ARG A 123 -14.18 23.48 10.47
N PHE A 124 -13.21 23.85 9.63
CA PHE A 124 -12.29 24.97 9.91
C PHE A 124 -12.57 26.23 9.09
N ARG A 125 -13.57 26.21 8.20
CA ARG A 125 -13.99 27.37 7.40
C ARG A 125 -12.87 27.97 6.54
N VAL A 126 -11.88 27.15 6.16
CA VAL A 126 -10.87 27.54 5.18
C VAL A 126 -11.54 27.71 3.81
N PRO A 127 -11.23 28.76 3.02
CA PRO A 127 -11.78 28.89 1.69
C PRO A 127 -11.41 27.70 0.78
N LEU A 128 -12.34 27.28 -0.08
CA LEU A 128 -12.17 26.09 -0.92
C LEU A 128 -10.97 26.18 -1.86
N GLY A 129 -10.69 27.36 -2.43
CA GLY A 129 -9.59 27.55 -3.37
C GLY A 129 -8.22 27.16 -2.78
N PRO A 130 -7.77 27.81 -1.70
CA PRO A 130 -6.55 27.44 -0.99
C PRO A 130 -6.53 25.99 -0.51
N ALA A 131 -7.61 25.52 0.14
CA ALA A 131 -7.68 24.16 0.66
C ALA A 131 -7.54 23.11 -0.47
N GLY A 132 -8.27 23.31 -1.58
CA GLY A 132 -8.20 22.42 -2.73
C GLY A 132 -6.86 22.43 -3.42
N THR A 133 -6.25 23.62 -3.60
CA THR A 133 -4.95 23.76 -4.29
C THR A 133 -3.83 23.12 -3.49
N VAL A 134 -3.79 23.35 -2.17
CA VAL A 134 -2.78 22.75 -1.30
C VAL A 134 -2.91 21.23 -1.29
N VAL A 135 -4.12 20.71 -1.08
CA VAL A 135 -4.31 19.25 -1.01
C VAL A 135 -4.04 18.59 -2.36
N ALA A 136 -4.46 19.18 -3.48
CA ALA A 136 -4.18 18.63 -4.81
C ALA A 136 -2.69 18.73 -5.21
N GLY A 137 -1.96 19.74 -4.70
CA GLY A 137 -0.55 19.95 -5.04
C GLY A 137 0.42 19.05 -4.26
N PHE A 138 0.04 18.63 -3.06
CA PHE A 138 0.88 17.81 -2.17
C PHE A 138 0.36 16.37 -1.95
N GLY A 139 -0.85 16.06 -2.43
CA GLY A 139 -1.43 14.72 -2.40
C GLY A 139 -1.10 13.97 -3.68
#